data_AF-T2CB82-F1
#
_entry.id   AF-T2CB82-F1
#
_cell.length_a   1.000
_cell.length_b   1.000
_cell.length_c   1.000
_cell.angle_alpha   90.00
_cell.angle_beta   90.00
_cell.angle_gamma   90.00
#
_symmetry.space_group_name_H-M   'P 1'
#
loop_
_entity.id
_entity.type
_entity.pdbx_description
1 polymer ?
#
loop_
_entity_poly.entity_id
_entity_poly.type
_entity_poly.pdbx_seq_one_letter_code
_entity_poly.pdbx_strand_id
1 'polypeptide(L)'
;MGPEPPPPKNRSPSWLPPPSSSPSVVATSLAPGFRFHPTDTELVSYYLKKKVCGKPIRFDAIAETDIYKSDPWDLPALSRLKSRDNEWYFFGVQDRKYVNGSRVNRATMNGYWKATGNDRPIVHNNRTVGMKKTLVFYGGRAPSGQRTNWVMHEYRLTDEDLAKEGVSLDSHLLCKILKKNGPGFKPGE
;
A
#
# COMPACT_ATOMS: atom_id res chain seq x y z
N MET A 1 38.78 46.99 -48.63
CA MET A 1 37.79 46.92 -47.53
C MET A 1 37.14 45.55 -47.58
N GLY A 2 37.62 44.60 -46.78
CA GLY A 2 36.93 43.32 -46.54
C GLY A 2 36.22 43.40 -45.19
N PRO A 3 35.05 42.79 -45.02
CA PRO A 3 34.29 42.89 -43.77
C PRO A 3 34.96 42.11 -42.64
N GLU A 4 34.97 42.71 -41.46
CA GLU A 4 35.49 42.20 -40.19
C GLU A 4 34.69 40.96 -39.70
N PRO A 5 35.33 39.93 -39.12
CA PRO A 5 34.61 38.76 -38.61
C PRO A 5 33.86 39.08 -37.29
N PRO A 6 32.70 38.45 -37.04
CA PRO A 6 31.89 38.74 -35.85
C PRO A 6 32.55 38.22 -34.56
N PRO A 7 32.27 38.85 -33.40
CA PRO A 7 32.84 38.45 -32.11
C PRO A 7 32.29 37.10 -31.62
N PRO A 8 33.06 36.36 -30.80
CA PRO A 8 32.66 35.05 -30.31
C PRO A 8 31.44 35.13 -29.39
N LYS A 9 30.48 34.22 -29.59
CA LYS A 9 29.28 34.09 -28.76
C LYS A 9 29.66 33.64 -27.35
N ASN A 10 29.37 34.50 -26.38
CA ASN A 10 29.56 34.27 -24.95
C ASN A 10 28.75 33.04 -24.51
N ARG A 11 29.41 31.91 -24.22
CA ARG A 11 28.78 30.71 -23.64
C ARG A 11 28.77 30.87 -22.13
N SER A 12 27.61 31.21 -21.57
CA SER A 12 27.36 31.19 -20.14
C SER A 12 27.59 29.77 -19.59
N PRO A 13 28.35 29.58 -18.49
CA PRO A 13 28.48 28.27 -17.86
C PRO A 13 27.21 27.98 -17.05
N SER A 14 26.38 27.06 -17.54
CA SER A 14 25.20 26.57 -16.82
C SER A 14 25.61 25.63 -15.68
N TRP A 15 26.03 26.20 -14.56
CA TRP A 15 26.13 25.49 -13.28
C TRP A 15 25.09 26.04 -12.32
N LEU A 16 23.83 25.66 -12.55
CA LEU A 16 22.83 25.61 -11.49
C LEU A 16 22.35 24.16 -11.41
N PRO A 17 22.50 23.47 -10.27
CA PRO A 17 21.84 22.19 -10.10
C PRO A 17 20.31 22.41 -10.18
N PRO A 18 19.54 21.48 -10.77
CA PRO A 18 18.09 21.57 -10.74
C PRO A 18 17.62 21.61 -9.28
N PRO A 19 16.53 22.33 -8.95
CA PRO A 19 15.97 22.28 -7.61
C PRO A 19 15.63 20.81 -7.31
N SER A 20 16.30 20.27 -6.30
CA SER A 20 15.96 18.99 -5.70
C SER A 20 14.54 19.12 -5.16
N SER A 21 13.57 18.62 -5.92
CA SER A 21 12.23 18.34 -5.44
C SER A 21 12.33 17.19 -4.44
N SER A 22 12.85 17.49 -3.25
CA SER A 22 12.67 16.65 -2.08
C SER A 22 11.16 16.46 -1.92
N PRO A 23 10.63 15.23 -1.87
CA PRO A 23 9.22 15.05 -1.58
C PRO A 23 8.96 15.71 -0.23
N SER A 24 8.17 16.78 -0.26
CA SER A 24 7.73 17.48 0.94
C SER A 24 6.97 16.45 1.78
N VAL A 25 7.63 15.97 2.82
CA VAL A 25 6.97 15.15 3.85
C VAL A 25 6.02 16.12 4.52
N VAL A 26 4.73 16.05 4.16
CA VAL A 26 3.70 16.91 4.73
C VAL A 26 3.58 16.54 6.19
N ALA A 27 4.35 17.20 7.05
CA ALA A 27 4.20 17.12 8.48
C ALA A 27 2.86 17.74 8.82
N THR A 28 1.84 16.91 9.01
CA THR A 28 0.57 17.38 9.55
C THR A 28 0.84 17.95 10.94
N SER A 29 0.51 19.23 11.13
CA SER A 29 0.64 19.98 12.37
C SER A 29 -0.36 19.50 13.43
N LEU A 30 -0.32 18.20 13.76
CA LEU A 30 -1.16 17.57 14.78
C LEU A 30 -0.46 17.65 16.13
N ALA A 31 -1.27 17.74 17.19
CA ALA A 31 -0.75 17.69 18.55
C ALA A 31 -0.03 16.34 18.80
N PRO A 32 0.97 16.32 19.71
CA PRO A 32 1.61 15.06 20.11
C PRO A 32 0.59 13.99 20.53
N GLY A 33 0.84 12.75 20.11
CA GLY A 33 -0.03 11.60 20.41
C GLY A 33 -1.01 11.24 19.30
N PHE A 34 -1.36 12.19 18.41
CA PHE A 34 -2.13 11.91 17.21
C PHE A 34 -1.33 11.01 16.27
N ARG A 35 -1.99 9.97 15.78
CA ARG A 35 -1.38 8.97 14.89
C ARG A 35 -2.42 8.45 13.90
N PHE A 36 -1.93 7.96 12.77
CA PHE A 36 -2.78 7.34 11.78
C PHE A 36 -3.17 5.94 12.25
N HIS A 37 -4.36 5.83 12.84
CA HIS A 37 -4.89 4.56 13.35
C HIS A 37 -6.34 4.33 12.90
N PRO A 38 -6.58 4.26 11.57
CA PRO A 38 -7.92 4.06 11.04
C PRO A 38 -8.49 2.70 11.43
N THR A 39 -9.79 2.67 11.68
CA THR A 39 -10.59 1.46 11.84
C THR A 39 -10.72 0.70 10.52
N ASP A 40 -11.08 -0.59 10.58
CA ASP A 40 -11.36 -1.40 9.38
C ASP A 40 -12.42 -0.73 8.49
N THR A 41 -13.43 -0.11 9.10
CA THR A 41 -14.49 0.62 8.40
C THR A 41 -13.94 1.87 7.70
N GLU A 42 -13.14 2.70 8.36
CA GLU A 42 -12.57 3.90 7.73
C GLU A 42 -11.62 3.57 6.58
N LEU A 43 -10.83 2.48 6.72
CA LEU A 43 -9.98 1.98 5.63
C LEU A 43 -10.80 1.67 4.38
N VAL A 44 -11.98 1.06 4.52
CA VAL A 44 -12.83 0.70 3.39
C VAL A 44 -13.70 1.86 2.92
N SER A 45 -14.56 2.40 3.80
CA SER A 45 -15.62 3.34 3.45
C SER A 45 -15.10 4.75 3.11
N TYR A 46 -13.91 5.11 3.59
CA TYR A 46 -13.27 6.37 3.28
C TYR A 46 -12.08 6.20 2.33
N TYR A 47 -11.03 5.47 2.71
CA TYR A 47 -9.79 5.44 1.92
C TYR A 47 -9.94 4.64 0.62
N LEU A 48 -10.31 3.36 0.72
CA LEU A 48 -10.44 2.49 -0.45
C LEU A 48 -11.58 2.93 -1.39
N LYS A 49 -12.75 3.26 -0.84
CA LYS A 49 -13.89 3.79 -1.62
C LYS A 49 -13.49 5.04 -2.40
N LYS A 50 -12.79 6.00 -1.79
CA LYS A 50 -12.33 7.19 -2.51
C LYS A 50 -11.30 6.86 -3.59
N LYS A 51 -10.34 5.97 -3.32
CA LYS A 51 -9.35 5.52 -4.30
C LYS A 51 -10.02 4.88 -5.53
N VAL A 52 -10.98 3.98 -5.31
CA VAL A 52 -11.75 3.32 -6.38
C VAL A 52 -12.59 4.31 -7.17
N CYS A 53 -13.24 5.27 -6.51
CA CYS A 53 -14.04 6.30 -7.19
C CYS A 53 -13.21 7.47 -7.78
N GLY A 54 -11.87 7.44 -7.71
CA GLY A 54 -11.03 8.55 -8.15
C GLY A 54 -11.26 9.86 -7.39
N LYS A 55 -11.80 9.79 -6.17
CA LYS A 55 -12.11 10.96 -5.34
C LYS A 55 -10.90 11.38 -4.50
N PRO A 56 -10.71 12.69 -4.24
CA PRO A 56 -9.59 13.18 -3.46
C PRO A 56 -9.63 12.70 -2.00
N ILE A 57 -8.47 12.27 -1.50
CA ILE A 57 -8.25 11.86 -0.11
C ILE A 57 -7.55 13.04 0.60
N ARG A 58 -8.17 13.55 1.68
CA ARG A 58 -7.67 14.75 2.38
C ARG A 58 -6.28 14.57 3.00
N PHE A 59 -5.95 13.36 3.42
CA PHE A 59 -4.68 13.03 4.07
C PHE A 59 -4.03 11.85 3.34
N ASP A 60 -2.92 12.13 2.66
CA ASP A 60 -2.19 11.16 1.85
C ASP A 60 -1.30 10.26 2.74
N ALA A 61 -1.96 9.31 3.41
CA ALA A 61 -1.34 8.41 4.39
C ALA A 61 -0.87 7.06 3.81
N ILE A 62 -1.33 6.70 2.61
CA ILE A 62 -1.29 5.32 2.09
C ILE A 62 -0.47 5.33 0.80
N ALA A 63 0.64 4.59 0.77
CA ALA A 63 1.48 4.51 -0.41
C ALA A 63 0.88 3.59 -1.47
N GLU A 64 1.19 3.80 -2.75
CA GLU A 64 0.84 2.86 -3.83
C GLU A 64 2.03 1.94 -4.08
N THR A 65 1.84 0.62 -4.00
CA THR A 65 2.90 -0.35 -4.29
C THR A 65 2.35 -1.72 -4.67
N ASP A 66 3.15 -2.48 -5.41
CA ASP A 66 2.89 -3.90 -5.65
C ASP A 66 3.48 -4.71 -4.49
N ILE A 67 2.62 -4.97 -3.51
CA ILE A 67 3.02 -5.56 -2.23
C ILE A 67 3.55 -6.98 -2.42
N TYR A 68 3.05 -7.71 -3.40
CA TYR A 68 3.44 -9.11 -3.62
C TYR A 68 4.81 -9.25 -4.30
N LYS A 69 5.40 -8.15 -4.78
CA LYS A 69 6.76 -8.14 -5.32
C LYS A 69 7.85 -7.88 -4.28
N SER A 70 7.48 -7.52 -3.05
CA SER A 70 8.42 -7.15 -2.00
C SER A 70 8.31 -8.08 -0.80
N ASP A 71 9.44 -8.37 -0.16
CA ASP A 71 9.43 -9.04 1.13
C ASP A 71 8.89 -8.08 2.21
N PRO A 72 8.26 -8.58 3.28
CA PRO A 72 7.57 -7.73 4.23
C PRO A 72 8.48 -6.76 5.00
N TRP A 73 9.77 -7.09 5.18
CA TRP A 73 10.73 -6.21 5.84
C TRP A 73 11.18 -5.01 4.99
N ASP A 74 10.95 -5.05 3.68
CA ASP A 74 11.25 -3.92 2.78
C ASP A 74 10.07 -2.93 2.71
N LEU A 75 8.85 -3.39 2.98
CA LEU A 75 7.63 -2.57 2.92
C LEU A 75 7.67 -1.31 3.80
N PRO A 76 8.18 -1.32 5.06
CA PRO A 76 8.29 -0.12 5.87
C PRO A 76 9.03 1.04 5.18
N ALA A 77 10.06 0.74 4.39
CA ALA A 77 10.82 1.75 3.64
C ALA A 77 9.95 2.42 2.56
N LEU A 78 9.06 1.66 1.93
CA LEU A 78 8.11 2.11 0.90
C LEU A 78 6.89 2.85 1.47
N SER A 79 6.64 2.77 2.77
CA SER A 79 5.48 3.40 3.38
C SER A 79 5.53 4.93 3.30
N ARG A 80 4.38 5.54 3.01
CA ARG A 80 4.21 6.99 2.94
C ARG A 80 4.38 7.65 4.31
N LEU A 81 3.77 7.07 5.34
CA LEU A 81 3.91 7.54 6.71
C LEU A 81 5.10 6.87 7.38
N LYS A 82 5.98 7.69 7.93
CA LYS A 82 7.02 7.22 8.85
C LYS A 82 6.44 7.27 10.26
N SER A 83 5.87 6.14 10.69
CA SER A 83 5.40 5.96 12.07
C SER A 83 6.36 5.06 12.86
N ARG A 84 6.32 5.20 14.19
CA ARG A 84 6.90 4.23 15.14
C ARG A 84 5.96 3.06 15.40
N ASP A 85 4.72 3.16 14.94
CA ASP A 85 3.77 2.05 14.95
C ASP A 85 4.27 1.00 13.95
N ASN A 86 4.32 -0.27 14.36
CA ASN A 86 4.71 -1.40 13.49
C ASN A 86 3.60 -1.75 12.49
N GLU A 87 2.99 -0.74 11.89
CA GLU A 87 1.84 -0.82 10.99
C GLU A 87 2.06 0.10 9.79
N TRP A 88 1.86 -0.43 8.58
CA TRP A 88 2.08 0.30 7.32
C TRP A 88 0.93 0.04 6.35
N TYR A 89 0.57 1.04 5.55
CA TYR A 89 -0.62 1.01 4.72
C TYR A 89 -0.28 1.23 3.25
N PHE A 90 -0.86 0.40 2.40
CA PHE A 90 -0.61 0.42 0.96
C PHE A 90 -1.89 0.23 0.15
N PHE A 91 -2.00 0.93 -0.97
CA PHE A 91 -2.89 0.57 -2.07
C PHE A 91 -2.14 -0.35 -3.03
N GLY A 92 -2.82 -1.42 -3.45
CA GLY A 92 -2.37 -2.30 -4.51
C GLY A 92 -3.38 -2.34 -5.64
N VAL A 93 -2.93 -2.71 -6.83
CA VAL A 93 -3.83 -3.09 -7.93
C VAL A 93 -4.16 -4.56 -7.78
N GLN A 94 -5.44 -4.91 -7.85
CA GLN A 94 -5.82 -6.31 -7.87
C GLN A 94 -5.52 -6.85 -9.28
N ASP A 95 -4.56 -7.76 -9.38
CA ASP A 95 -4.15 -8.28 -10.68
C ASP A 95 -5.30 -9.07 -11.34
N ARG A 96 -5.87 -8.52 -12.42
CA ARG A 96 -6.88 -9.15 -13.27
C ARG A 96 -6.26 -10.04 -14.35
N LYS A 97 -4.95 -10.25 -14.36
CA LYS A 97 -4.21 -10.90 -15.47
C LYS A 97 -4.68 -12.31 -15.85
N TYR A 98 -5.61 -12.91 -15.11
CA TYR A 98 -6.26 -14.16 -15.50
C TYR A 98 -7.79 -14.06 -15.47
N VAL A 99 -8.40 -14.18 -16.65
CA VAL A 99 -9.86 -14.24 -16.90
C VAL A 99 -10.55 -15.33 -16.05
N ASN A 100 -9.82 -16.37 -15.63
CA ASN A 100 -10.31 -17.49 -14.78
C ASN A 100 -9.54 -17.66 -13.45
N GLY A 101 -8.63 -16.76 -13.08
CA GLY A 101 -7.67 -17.01 -12.00
C GLY A 101 -7.83 -16.08 -10.81
N SER A 102 -8.65 -16.44 -9.83
CA SER A 102 -8.71 -15.78 -8.50
C SER A 102 -7.44 -15.96 -7.65
N ARG A 103 -6.38 -16.55 -8.21
CA ARG A 103 -5.14 -16.91 -7.53
C ARG A 103 -4.07 -15.85 -7.80
N VAL A 104 -3.99 -14.89 -6.89
CA VAL A 104 -2.85 -13.97 -6.83
C VAL A 104 -1.60 -14.76 -6.45
N ASN A 105 -0.50 -14.59 -7.20
CA ASN A 105 0.79 -15.15 -6.79
C ASN A 105 1.26 -14.40 -5.53
N ARG A 106 1.32 -15.12 -4.43
CA ARG A 106 1.68 -14.60 -3.12
C ARG A 106 3.12 -14.93 -2.71
N ALA A 107 3.90 -15.52 -3.62
CA ALA A 107 5.31 -15.76 -3.42
C ALA A 107 6.12 -14.48 -3.67
N THR A 108 7.14 -14.31 -2.84
CA THR A 108 8.14 -13.23 -2.87
C THR A 108 9.52 -13.86 -3.03
N MET A 109 10.58 -13.06 -3.08
CA MET A 109 11.95 -13.59 -3.23
C MET A 109 12.31 -14.56 -2.10
N ASN A 110 11.99 -14.20 -0.86
CA ASN A 110 12.45 -14.93 0.32
C ASN A 110 11.32 -15.62 1.10
N GLY A 111 10.12 -15.73 0.52
CA GLY A 111 8.99 -16.31 1.23
C GLY A 111 7.67 -16.26 0.48
N TYR A 112 6.57 -16.45 1.21
CA TYR A 112 5.22 -16.40 0.65
C TYR A 112 4.18 -15.98 1.68
N TRP A 113 3.13 -15.29 1.21
CA TRP A 113 1.96 -14.96 2.01
C TRP A 113 0.93 -16.09 1.98
N LYS A 114 0.56 -16.60 3.15
CA LYS A 114 -0.47 -17.64 3.33
C LYS A 114 -1.70 -17.05 4.00
N ALA A 115 -2.87 -17.19 3.37
CA ALA A 115 -4.15 -16.83 4.00
C ALA A 115 -4.38 -17.67 5.27
N THR A 116 -4.94 -17.03 6.30
CA THR A 116 -5.27 -17.66 7.57
C THR A 116 -6.64 -17.21 8.05
N GLY A 117 -7.42 -18.17 8.58
CA GLY A 117 -8.80 -17.94 8.98
C GLY A 117 -9.74 -17.66 7.79
N ASN A 118 -10.98 -17.34 8.12
CA ASN A 118 -12.01 -16.97 7.16
C ASN A 118 -12.00 -15.46 6.90
N ASP A 119 -12.40 -15.07 5.70
CA ASP A 119 -12.63 -13.65 5.36
C ASP A 119 -13.73 -13.08 6.27
N ARG A 120 -13.51 -11.88 6.78
CA ARG A 120 -14.45 -11.20 7.68
C ARG A 120 -15.17 -10.06 6.95
N PRO A 121 -16.50 -9.95 7.07
CA PRO A 121 -17.22 -8.80 6.53
C PRO A 121 -16.91 -7.54 7.34
N ILE A 122 -16.84 -6.41 6.66
CA ILE A 122 -16.74 -5.07 7.25
C ILE A 122 -18.09 -4.41 7.07
N VAL A 123 -18.76 -4.12 8.18
CA VAL A 123 -20.11 -3.58 8.19
C VAL A 123 -20.09 -2.11 8.58
N HIS A 124 -20.79 -1.29 7.82
CA HIS A 124 -21.00 0.14 8.06
C HIS A 124 -22.46 0.47 7.80
N ASN A 125 -23.15 1.09 8.77
CA ASN A 125 -24.58 1.40 8.69
C ASN A 125 -25.45 0.20 8.28
N ASN A 126 -25.22 -0.95 8.95
CA ASN A 126 -25.91 -2.23 8.69
C ASN A 126 -25.75 -2.78 7.26
N ARG A 127 -24.76 -2.30 6.50
CA ARG A 127 -24.42 -2.80 5.17
C ARG A 127 -22.99 -3.30 5.13
N THR A 128 -22.75 -4.42 4.44
CA THR A 128 -21.40 -4.89 4.17
C THR A 128 -20.76 -3.99 3.12
N VAL A 129 -19.73 -3.24 3.51
CA VAL A 129 -19.01 -2.32 2.62
C VAL A 129 -17.70 -2.91 2.11
N GLY A 130 -17.20 -3.98 2.74
CA GLY A 130 -16.00 -4.65 2.30
C GLY A 130 -15.74 -5.98 2.99
N MET A 131 -14.65 -6.63 2.57
CA MET A 131 -14.16 -7.88 3.14
C MET A 131 -12.71 -7.73 3.57
N LYS A 132 -12.37 -8.33 4.71
CA LYS A 132 -11.01 -8.41 5.25
C LYS A 132 -10.50 -9.83 5.20
N LYS A 133 -9.41 -10.05 4.47
CA LYS A 133 -8.64 -11.29 4.47
C LYS A 133 -7.37 -11.11 5.30
N THR A 134 -7.04 -12.10 6.11
CA THR A 134 -5.80 -12.09 6.90
C THR A 134 -4.79 -13.05 6.29
N LEU A 135 -3.55 -12.60 6.14
CA LEU A 135 -2.43 -13.38 5.64
C LEU A 135 -1.26 -13.29 6.60
N VAL A 136 -0.47 -14.36 6.66
CA VAL A 136 0.78 -14.44 7.42
C VAL A 136 1.90 -14.77 6.46
N PHE A 137 3.03 -14.10 6.62
CA PHE A 137 4.21 -14.37 5.81
C PHE A 137 5.00 -15.55 6.37
N TYR A 138 5.44 -16.42 5.47
CA TYR A 138 6.31 -17.55 5.76
C TYR A 138 7.63 -17.34 5.00
N GLY A 139 8.75 -17.36 5.71
CA GLY A 139 10.09 -17.25 5.13
C GLY A 139 10.58 -18.59 4.58
N GLY A 140 11.21 -18.59 3.42
CA GLY A 140 11.64 -19.79 2.70
C GLY A 140 10.63 -20.30 1.67
N ARG A 141 10.94 -21.44 1.05
CA ARG A 141 10.13 -21.99 -0.05
C ARG A 141 8.86 -22.65 0.46
N ALA A 142 7.73 -22.42 -0.23
CA ALA A 142 6.50 -23.14 0.05
C ALA A 142 6.64 -24.65 -0.29
N PRO A 143 5.96 -25.55 0.45
CA PRO A 143 5.11 -25.30 1.62
C PRO A 143 5.86 -25.34 2.97
N SER A 144 7.19 -25.52 2.97
CA SER A 144 8.02 -25.76 4.16
C SER A 144 8.58 -24.49 4.81
N GLY A 145 8.07 -23.31 4.45
CA GLY A 145 8.53 -22.05 5.01
C GLY A 145 8.26 -21.94 6.51
N GLN A 146 9.04 -21.11 7.18
CA GLN A 146 8.88 -20.81 8.61
C GLN A 146 7.94 -19.63 8.81
N ARG A 147 6.96 -19.79 9.69
CA ARG A 147 6.00 -18.73 10.03
C ARG A 147 6.76 -17.54 10.63
N THR A 148 6.47 -16.34 10.14
CA THR A 148 7.04 -15.09 10.68
C THR A 148 6.01 -14.29 11.47
N ASN A 149 6.45 -13.16 12.03
CA ASN A 149 5.60 -12.18 12.73
C ASN A 149 4.92 -11.15 11.81
N TRP A 150 5.13 -11.26 10.51
CA TRP A 150 4.54 -10.37 9.54
C TRP A 150 3.14 -10.83 9.18
N VAL A 151 2.19 -9.92 9.33
CA VAL A 151 0.77 -10.10 9.04
C VAL A 151 0.34 -9.06 8.03
N MET A 152 -0.48 -9.47 7.06
CA MET A 152 -1.16 -8.57 6.15
C MET A 152 -2.67 -8.71 6.37
N HIS A 153 -3.36 -7.59 6.49
CA HIS A 153 -4.80 -7.52 6.29
C HIS A 153 -5.07 -6.92 4.93
N GLU A 154 -5.70 -7.70 4.06
CA GLU A 154 -6.08 -7.32 2.71
C GLU A 154 -7.58 -6.97 2.72
N TYR A 155 -7.88 -5.73 2.35
CA TYR A 155 -9.20 -5.14 2.36
C TYR A 155 -9.71 -4.99 0.93
N ARG A 156 -10.91 -5.51 0.66
CA ARG A 156 -11.60 -5.42 -0.62
C ARG A 156 -12.91 -4.67 -0.46
N LEU A 157 -13.25 -3.83 -1.43
CA LEU A 157 -14.52 -3.11 -1.46
C LEU A 157 -15.61 -4.04 -2.01
N THR A 158 -16.76 -4.09 -1.34
CA THR A 158 -17.93 -4.91 -1.75
C THR A 158 -19.23 -4.13 -1.60
N ASP A 159 -19.16 -2.81 -1.78
CA ASP A 159 -20.30 -1.89 -1.68
C ASP A 159 -21.27 -2.08 -2.85
N GLU A 160 -22.39 -2.77 -2.59
CA GLU A 160 -23.38 -3.12 -3.62
C GLU A 160 -23.99 -1.91 -4.33
N ASP A 161 -24.11 -0.77 -3.65
CA ASP A 161 -24.69 0.43 -4.25
C ASP A 161 -23.75 1.02 -5.30
N LEU A 162 -22.44 1.03 -5.01
CA LEU A 162 -21.43 1.40 -6.02
C LEU A 162 -21.36 0.41 -7.18
N ALA A 163 -21.53 -0.89 -6.90
CA ALA A 163 -21.59 -1.89 -7.97
C ALA A 163 -22.78 -1.65 -8.91
N LYS A 164 -23.96 -1.29 -8.36
CA LYS A 164 -25.15 -0.92 -9.15
C LYS A 164 -24.95 0.35 -9.97
N GLU A 165 -24.14 1.28 -9.48
CA GLU A 165 -23.70 2.48 -10.22
C GLU A 165 -22.63 2.17 -11.30
N GLY A 166 -22.23 0.91 -11.48
CA GLY A 166 -21.28 0.48 -12.52
C GLY A 166 -19.81 0.66 -12.12
N VAL A 167 -19.50 0.89 -10.85
CA VAL A 167 -18.12 1.06 -10.38
C VAL A 167 -17.41 -0.29 -10.25
N SER A 168 -16.22 -0.43 -10.85
CA SER A 168 -15.38 -1.63 -10.72
C SER A 168 -14.69 -1.68 -9.35
N LEU A 169 -15.32 -2.37 -8.40
CA LEU A 169 -14.87 -2.45 -7.00
C LEU A 169 -13.57 -3.25 -6.80
N ASP A 170 -13.24 -4.10 -7.76
CA ASP A 170 -12.07 -4.98 -7.79
C ASP A 170 -10.86 -4.34 -8.50
N SER A 171 -10.89 -3.04 -8.77
CA SER A 171 -9.76 -2.34 -9.40
C SER A 171 -8.57 -2.15 -8.45
N HIS A 172 -8.86 -1.95 -7.16
CA HIS A 172 -7.88 -1.65 -6.13
C HIS A 172 -8.17 -2.45 -4.86
N LEU A 173 -7.10 -2.73 -4.12
CA LEU A 173 -7.14 -3.26 -2.77
C LEU A 173 -6.38 -2.34 -1.82
N LEU A 174 -6.69 -2.43 -0.54
CA LEU A 174 -5.92 -1.79 0.52
C LEU A 174 -5.30 -2.87 1.38
N CYS A 175 -4.03 -2.73 1.71
CA CYS A 175 -3.34 -3.61 2.62
C CYS A 175 -2.82 -2.86 3.84
N LYS A 176 -3.07 -3.44 5.01
CA LYS A 176 -2.39 -3.08 6.26
C LYS A 176 -1.35 -4.16 6.56
N ILE A 177 -0.09 -3.78 6.61
CA ILE A 177 1.04 -4.63 6.99
C ILE A 177 1.33 -4.39 8.47
N LEU A 178 1.48 -5.46 9.25
CA LEU A 178 1.79 -5.39 10.66
C LEU A 178 2.99 -6.28 10.99
N LYS A 179 3.88 -5.81 11.85
CA LYS A 179 4.93 -6.64 12.46
C LYS A 179 4.63 -6.81 13.96
N LYS A 180 4.27 -8.02 14.37
CA LYS A 180 4.05 -8.33 15.79
C LYS A 180 5.37 -8.32 16.55
N ASN A 181 5.37 -7.74 17.75
CA ASN A 181 6.48 -7.82 18.70
C ASN A 181 6.32 -9.10 19.54
N GLY A 182 7.38 -9.89 19.68
CA GLY A 182 7.41 -11.13 20.48
C GLY A 182 7.88 -12.36 19.69
N PRO A 183 8.23 -13.47 20.37
CA PRO A 183 8.58 -14.71 19.69
C PRO A 183 7.38 -15.17 18.86
N GLY A 184 7.61 -15.41 17.56
CA GLY A 184 6.56 -15.89 16.67
C GLY A 184 5.91 -17.15 17.22
N PHE A 185 4.60 -17.27 16.97
CA PHE A 185 3.77 -18.39 17.41
C PHE A 185 4.55 -19.70 17.30
N LYS A 186 4.86 -20.32 18.45
CA LYS A 186 5.38 -21.69 18.53
C LYS A 186 4.19 -22.62 18.32
N PRO A 187 4.08 -23.36 17.21
CA PRO A 187 3.10 -24.41 17.10
C PRO A 187 3.61 -25.60 17.94
N GLY A 188 2.88 -25.98 18.99
CA GLY A 188 3.14 -27.20 19.76
C GLY A 188 3.47 -26.94 21.23
N GLU A 189 2.43 -26.71 22.02
CA GLU A 189 2.24 -27.41 23.29
C GLU A 189 0.88 -28.12 23.18
#